data_AF-X0S6X9-F1
#
_entry.id   AF-X0S6X9-F1
#
_cell.length_a   1.000
_cell.length_b   1.000
_cell.length_c   1.000
_cell.angle_alpha   90.00
_cell.angle_beta   90.00
_cell.angle_gamma   90.00
#
_symmetry.space_group_name_H-M   'P 1'
#
loop_
_entity.id
_entity.type
_entity.pdbx_description
1 polymer ?
#
loop_
_entity_poly.entity_id
_entity_poly.type
_entity_poly.pdbx_seq_one_letter_code
_entity_poly.pdbx_strand_id
1 'polypeptide(L)'
;METHLSRLVVYNIGYILRMILGLVFIYKIEKYQIIIGKYLFSKIFSIFSLISVVLFFTAIELTQNASLVLFWLPLVSLIFIYLIKLLKKTTKTQEIHNYKTKIYFSILGAIVIGFGFGATSDPIMNMFGLNSRLIGDIVQIIGIIVLSIFFVNLPSLSEQDWKDKIDKLFLMRASGICVYYKFFKDP
;
A
#
# COMPACT_ATOMS: atom_id res chain seq x y z
N MET A 1 23.28 -13.54 29.14
CA MET A 1 23.77 -12.78 27.98
C MET A 1 23.25 -13.38 26.66
N GLU A 2 23.32 -14.71 26.46
CA GLU A 2 22.75 -15.40 25.28
C GLU A 2 21.24 -15.23 25.08
N THR A 3 20.48 -15.04 26.17
CA THR A 3 19.02 -14.85 26.13
C THR A 3 18.58 -13.49 25.59
N HIS A 4 19.42 -12.46 25.69
CA HIS A 4 19.11 -11.13 25.17
C HIS A 4 19.37 -11.04 23.66
N LEU A 5 20.54 -11.54 23.23
CA LEU A 5 20.92 -11.57 21.83
C LEU A 5 19.96 -12.45 21.00
N SER A 6 19.59 -13.63 21.50
CA SER A 6 18.62 -14.50 20.82
C SER A 6 17.24 -13.85 20.64
N ARG A 7 16.76 -13.11 21.65
CA ARG A 7 15.51 -12.33 21.53
C ARG A 7 15.61 -11.23 20.47
N LEU A 8 16.70 -10.47 20.46
CA LEU A 8 16.95 -9.43 19.46
C LEU A 8 16.99 -10.00 18.03
N VAL A 9 17.62 -11.16 17.85
CA VAL A 9 17.66 -11.85 16.55
C VAL A 9 16.26 -12.22 16.08
N VAL A 10 15.45 -12.86 16.94
CA VAL A 10 14.08 -13.26 16.59
C VAL A 10 13.21 -12.06 16.20
N TYR A 11 13.28 -10.97 16.97
CA TYR A 11 12.52 -9.76 16.64
C TYR A 11 12.95 -9.14 15.31
N ASN A 12 14.25 -9.05 15.06
CA ASN A 12 14.76 -8.43 13.85
C ASN A 12 14.54 -9.27 12.58
N ILE A 13 14.48 -10.61 12.69
CA ILE A 13 14.02 -11.47 11.59
C ILE A 13 12.58 -11.07 11.17
N GLY A 14 11.71 -10.80 12.14
CA GLY A 14 10.36 -10.31 11.87
C GLY A 14 10.34 -8.99 11.09
N TYR A 15 11.21 -8.03 11.44
CA TYR A 15 11.33 -6.76 10.73
C TYR A 15 11.87 -6.93 9.30
N ILE A 16 12.87 -7.78 9.10
CA ILE A 16 13.40 -8.09 7.76
C ILE A 16 12.31 -8.76 6.90
N LEU A 17 11.58 -9.72 7.46
CA LEU A 17 10.49 -10.39 6.75
C LEU A 17 9.42 -9.39 6.31
N ARG A 18 9.05 -8.46 7.18
CA ARG A 18 8.12 -7.35 6.84
C ARG A 18 8.65 -6.51 5.68
N MET A 19 9.94 -6.15 5.68
CA MET A 19 10.57 -5.40 4.58
C MET A 19 10.52 -6.18 3.26
N ILE A 20 10.84 -7.47 3.27
CA ILE A 20 10.81 -8.31 2.05
C ILE A 20 9.39 -8.41 1.49
N LEU A 21 8.40 -8.69 2.35
CA LEU A 21 7.00 -8.77 1.93
C LEU A 21 6.47 -7.42 1.44
N GLY A 22 6.84 -6.33 2.11
CA GLY A 22 6.52 -4.97 1.67
C GLY A 22 7.10 -4.64 0.30
N LEU A 23 8.33 -5.07 0.02
CA LEU A 23 8.97 -4.88 -1.29
C LEU A 23 8.21 -5.61 -2.40
N VAL A 24 7.82 -6.88 -2.16
CA VAL A 24 7.00 -7.66 -3.10
C VAL A 24 5.67 -6.96 -3.36
N PHE A 25 5.02 -6.48 -2.31
CA PHE A 25 3.74 -5.76 -2.40
C PHE A 25 3.87 -4.48 -3.23
N ILE A 26 4.85 -3.62 -2.92
CA ILE A 26 5.08 -2.35 -3.63
C ILE A 26 5.41 -2.61 -5.10
N TYR A 27 6.26 -3.60 -5.38
CA TYR A 27 6.59 -4.00 -6.74
C TYR A 27 5.36 -4.43 -7.54
N LYS A 28 4.48 -5.23 -6.93
CA LYS A 28 3.22 -5.65 -7.57
C LYS A 28 2.32 -4.44 -7.85
N ILE A 29 2.13 -3.55 -6.89
CA ILE A 29 1.33 -2.33 -7.10
C ILE A 29 1.89 -1.50 -8.25
N GLU A 30 3.18 -1.18 -8.23
CA GLU A 30 3.77 -0.34 -9.27
C GLU A 30 3.80 -1.00 -10.65
N LYS A 31 3.86 -2.34 -10.71
CA LYS A 31 3.78 -3.08 -11.97
C LYS A 31 2.41 -2.91 -12.65
N TYR A 32 1.32 -2.95 -11.87
CA TYR A 32 -0.04 -2.87 -12.40
C TYR A 32 -0.60 -1.44 -12.44
N GLN A 33 -0.04 -0.52 -11.63
CA GLN A 33 -0.52 0.85 -11.53
C GLN A 33 0.67 1.82 -11.59
N ILE A 34 0.73 2.61 -12.66
CA ILE A 34 1.73 3.66 -12.79
C ILE A 34 1.30 4.83 -11.89
N ILE A 35 1.88 4.88 -10.68
CA ILE A 35 1.58 5.93 -9.71
C ILE A 35 2.33 7.21 -10.07
N ILE A 36 3.65 7.33 -9.92
CA ILE A 36 4.40 8.56 -10.26
C ILE A 36 5.49 8.32 -11.31
N GLY A 37 6.06 7.11 -11.34
CA GLY A 37 7.06 6.68 -12.30
C GLY A 37 7.18 5.16 -12.25
N LYS A 38 7.69 4.54 -13.32
CA LYS A 38 7.80 3.08 -13.39
C LYS A 38 8.84 2.59 -12.36
N TYR A 39 8.39 1.84 -11.36
CA TYR A 39 9.21 1.24 -10.30
C TYR A 39 9.95 2.21 -9.37
N LEU A 40 9.47 3.45 -9.19
CA LEU A 40 10.16 4.45 -8.39
C LEU A 40 10.16 4.07 -6.90
N PHE A 41 8.99 3.73 -6.34
CA PHE A 41 8.86 3.31 -4.96
C PHE A 41 9.57 1.98 -4.71
N SER A 42 9.52 1.05 -5.65
CA SER A 42 10.22 -0.23 -5.58
C SER A 42 11.73 -0.04 -5.45
N LYS A 43 12.30 0.91 -6.22
CA LYS A 43 13.73 1.26 -6.13
C LYS A 43 14.08 1.84 -4.76
N ILE A 44 13.31 2.83 -4.29
CA ILE A 44 13.53 3.45 -2.96
C ILE A 44 13.44 2.38 -1.86
N PHE A 45 12.39 1.55 -1.91
CA PHE A 45 12.15 0.51 -0.92
C PHE A 45 13.22 -0.58 -0.96
N SER A 46 13.76 -0.91 -2.13
CA SER A 46 14.89 -1.84 -2.27
C SER A 46 16.15 -1.31 -1.61
N ILE A 47 16.45 -0.01 -1.76
CA ILE A 47 17.59 0.62 -1.08
C ILE A 47 17.39 0.55 0.44
N PHE A 48 16.18 0.88 0.92
CA PHE A 48 15.87 0.83 2.35
C PHE A 48 15.91 -0.58 2.93
N SER A 49 15.43 -1.57 2.18
CA SER A 49 15.55 -2.99 2.58
C SER A 49 17.01 -3.42 2.69
N LEU A 50 17.88 -2.97 1.78
CA LEU A 50 19.30 -3.29 1.83
C LEU A 50 19.96 -2.65 3.06
N ILE A 51 19.65 -1.38 3.35
CA ILE A 51 20.10 -0.70 4.57
C ILE A 51 19.65 -1.46 5.82
N SER A 52 18.40 -1.92 5.88
CA SER A 52 17.90 -2.70 7.02
C SER A 52 18.65 -4.03 7.21
N VAL A 53 19.01 -4.72 6.13
CA VAL A 53 19.82 -5.95 6.20
C VAL A 53 21.23 -5.65 6.70
N VAL A 54 21.85 -4.55 6.25
CA VAL A 54 23.17 -4.15 6.77
C VAL A 54 23.11 -3.83 8.27
N LEU A 55 22.10 -3.07 8.70
CA LEU A 55 21.89 -2.72 10.10
C LEU A 55 21.68 -3.95 10.99
N PHE A 56 21.02 -5.00 10.47
CA PHE A 56 20.86 -6.24 11.22
C PHE A 56 22.19 -6.87 11.64
N PHE A 57 23.20 -6.82 10.78
CA PHE A 57 24.52 -7.40 11.06
C PHE A 57 25.44 -6.45 11.84
N THR A 58 25.33 -5.13 11.63
CA THR A 58 26.26 -4.16 12.23
C THR A 58 25.75 -3.50 13.51
N ALA A 59 24.43 -3.35 13.65
CA ALA A 59 23.79 -2.64 14.76
C ALA A 59 22.37 -3.16 15.00
N ILE A 60 22.27 -4.40 15.50
CA ILE A 60 21.00 -5.12 15.71
C ILE A 60 19.99 -4.34 16.60
N GLU A 61 20.49 -3.55 17.54
CA GLU A 61 19.66 -2.73 18.45
C GLU A 61 18.99 -1.56 17.74
N LEU A 62 19.63 -1.01 16.70
CA LEU A 62 19.09 0.10 15.90
C LEU A 62 18.11 -0.37 14.82
N THR A 63 18.10 -1.66 14.50
CA THR A 63 17.31 -2.22 13.39
C THR A 63 15.81 -2.04 13.63
N GLN A 64 15.33 -2.16 14.87
CA GLN A 64 13.93 -1.92 15.22
C GLN A 64 13.51 -0.47 14.93
N ASN A 65 14.26 0.52 15.45
CA ASN A 65 13.96 1.93 15.25
C ASN A 65 14.10 2.35 13.78
N ALA A 66 15.13 1.84 13.11
CA ALA A 66 15.33 2.08 11.68
C ALA A 66 14.18 1.49 10.86
N SER A 67 13.66 0.32 11.22
CA SER A 67 12.52 -0.30 10.51
C SER A 67 11.28 0.60 10.53
N LEU A 68 11.07 1.37 11.61
CA LEU A 68 9.95 2.30 11.70
C LEU A 68 10.01 3.32 10.56
N VAL A 69 11.17 3.95 10.38
CA VAL A 69 11.37 4.99 9.36
C VAL A 69 11.48 4.38 7.97
N LEU A 70 12.29 3.33 7.82
CA LEU A 70 12.62 2.72 6.52
C LEU A 70 11.45 1.96 5.91
N PHE A 71 10.57 1.36 6.72
CA PHE A 71 9.39 0.65 6.21
C PHE A 71 8.17 1.56 6.08
N TRP A 72 7.78 2.25 7.16
CA TRP A 72 6.48 2.91 7.20
C TRP A 72 6.45 4.19 6.38
N LEU A 73 7.53 4.97 6.33
CA LEU A 73 7.53 6.24 5.61
C LEU A 73 7.29 6.05 4.10
N PRO A 74 7.99 5.13 3.39
CA PRO A 74 7.67 4.81 2.00
C PRO A 74 6.27 4.21 1.82
N LEU A 75 5.86 3.32 2.71
CA LEU A 75 4.57 2.64 2.58
C LEU A 75 3.40 3.64 2.71
N VAL A 76 3.45 4.48 3.75
CA VAL A 76 2.45 5.52 4.00
C VAL A 76 2.45 6.55 2.87
N SER A 77 3.62 6.99 2.40
CA SER A 77 3.69 7.94 1.28
C SER A 77 3.10 7.35 -0.01
N LEU A 78 3.38 6.08 -0.32
CA LEU A 78 2.76 5.39 -1.46
C LEU A 78 1.24 5.34 -1.34
N ILE A 79 0.72 4.91 -0.19
CA ILE A 79 -0.73 4.82 0.06
C ILE A 79 -1.36 6.21 -0.04
N PHE A 80 -0.73 7.23 0.52
CA PHE A 80 -1.25 8.60 0.51
C PHE A 80 -1.31 9.19 -0.90
N ILE A 81 -0.25 9.02 -1.69
CA ILE A 81 -0.21 9.45 -3.09
C ILE A 81 -1.27 8.72 -3.91
N TYR A 82 -1.42 7.42 -3.66
CA TYR A 82 -2.45 6.61 -4.31
C TYR A 82 -3.86 7.14 -4.01
N LEU A 83 -4.16 7.40 -2.74
CA LEU A 83 -5.44 7.96 -2.30
C LEU A 83 -5.72 9.35 -2.91
N ILE A 84 -4.72 10.24 -2.95
CA ILE A 84 -4.86 11.56 -3.58
C ILE A 84 -5.23 11.43 -5.06
N LYS A 85 -4.55 10.54 -5.80
CA LYS A 85 -4.86 10.32 -7.22
C LYS A 85 -6.28 9.80 -7.41
N LEU A 86 -6.69 8.88 -6.56
CA LEU A 86 -8.02 8.29 -6.58
C LEU A 86 -9.13 9.32 -6.29
N LEU A 87 -8.93 10.17 -5.26
CA LEU A 87 -9.84 11.26 -4.91
C LEU A 87 -9.96 12.28 -6.04
N LYS A 88 -8.84 12.71 -6.63
CA LYS A 88 -8.84 13.65 -7.77
C LYS A 88 -9.63 13.13 -8.96
N LYS A 89 -9.53 11.83 -9.27
CA LYS A 89 -10.31 11.21 -10.36
C LYS A 89 -11.80 11.16 -10.01
N THR A 90 -12.13 10.83 -8.77
CA THR A 90 -13.52 10.72 -8.31
C THR A 90 -14.30 12.03 -8.40
N THR A 91 -13.63 13.17 -8.26
CA THR A 91 -14.25 14.49 -8.43
C THR A 91 -14.51 14.86 -9.89
N LYS A 92 -13.75 14.30 -10.84
CA LYS A 92 -13.85 14.65 -12.27
C LYS A 92 -14.88 13.81 -13.03
N THR A 93 -15.12 12.56 -12.63
CA THR A 93 -15.95 11.62 -13.39
C THR A 93 -17.14 11.15 -12.53
N GLN A 94 -18.36 11.54 -12.90
CA GLN A 94 -19.60 11.19 -12.18
C GLN A 94 -19.82 9.68 -11.99
N GLU A 95 -19.34 8.85 -12.92
CA GLU A 95 -19.38 7.37 -12.82
C GLU A 95 -18.61 6.83 -11.59
N ILE A 96 -17.68 7.62 -11.03
CA ILE A 96 -16.83 7.20 -9.91
C ILE A 96 -17.52 7.44 -8.54
N HIS A 97 -18.70 8.07 -8.50
CA HIS A 97 -19.40 8.34 -7.24
C HIS A 97 -19.67 7.05 -6.43
N ASN A 98 -19.92 5.92 -7.11
CA ASN A 98 -20.12 4.62 -6.46
C ASN A 98 -18.86 4.08 -5.75
N TYR A 99 -17.68 4.61 -6.06
CA TYR A 99 -16.43 4.18 -5.43
C TYR A 99 -16.05 5.03 -4.22
N LYS A 100 -16.63 6.24 -4.03
CA LYS A 100 -16.32 7.12 -2.89
C LYS A 100 -16.35 6.39 -1.55
N THR A 101 -17.41 5.61 -1.32
CA THR A 101 -17.56 4.81 -0.10
C THR A 101 -16.39 3.85 0.10
N LYS A 102 -15.94 3.16 -0.97
CA LYS A 102 -14.76 2.28 -0.92
C LYS A 102 -13.49 3.06 -0.58
N ILE A 103 -13.31 4.27 -1.13
CA ILE A 103 -12.16 5.14 -0.82
C ILE A 103 -12.13 5.50 0.66
N TYR A 104 -13.27 5.90 1.23
CA TYR A 104 -13.37 6.21 2.65
C TYR A 104 -13.08 4.99 3.52
N PHE A 105 -13.54 3.79 3.13
CA PHE A 105 -13.16 2.55 3.81
C PHE A 105 -11.66 2.26 3.74
N SER A 106 -10.97 2.59 2.65
CA SER A 106 -9.51 2.48 2.59
C SER A 106 -8.80 3.44 3.51
N ILE A 107 -9.27 4.69 3.59
CA ILE A 107 -8.73 5.70 4.51
C ILE A 107 -8.93 5.21 5.95
N LEU A 108 -10.12 4.70 6.26
CA LEU A 108 -10.43 4.12 7.56
C LEU A 108 -9.49 2.94 7.86
N GLY A 109 -9.30 2.02 6.92
CA GLY A 109 -8.36 0.90 7.06
C GLY A 109 -6.94 1.36 7.36
N ALA A 110 -6.45 2.37 6.64
CA ALA A 110 -5.12 2.94 6.87
C ALA A 110 -5.01 3.60 8.26
N ILE A 111 -6.05 4.32 8.71
CA ILE A 111 -6.11 4.90 10.06
C ILE A 111 -6.10 3.81 11.13
N VAL A 112 -6.87 2.74 10.94
CA VAL A 112 -6.92 1.59 11.86
C VAL A 112 -5.55 0.92 11.98
N ILE A 113 -4.84 0.73 10.86
CA ILE A 113 -3.45 0.23 10.90
C ILE A 113 -2.55 1.20 11.69
N GLY A 114 -2.67 2.50 11.45
CA GLY A 114 -1.90 3.52 12.18
C GLY A 114 -2.16 3.51 13.68
N PHE A 115 -3.42 3.37 14.10
CA PHE A 115 -3.80 3.23 15.51
C PHE A 115 -3.24 1.95 16.13
N GLY A 116 -3.36 0.82 15.43
CA GLY A 116 -2.78 -0.44 15.87
C GLY A 116 -1.26 -0.35 15.98
N PHE A 117 -0.59 0.39 15.08
CA PHE A 117 0.85 0.65 15.18
C PHE A 117 1.21 1.52 16.38
N GLY A 118 0.45 2.59 16.63
CA GLY A 118 0.61 3.42 17.82
C GLY A 118 0.51 2.59 19.12
N ALA A 119 -0.46 1.67 19.20
CA ALA A 119 -0.62 0.79 20.35
C ALA A 119 0.56 -0.17 20.57
N THR A 120 1.33 -0.49 19.52
CA THR A 120 2.56 -1.30 19.62
C THR A 120 3.83 -0.48 19.91
N SER A 121 3.72 0.84 20.05
CA SER A 121 4.87 1.72 20.30
C SER A 121 5.38 1.63 21.74
N ASP A 122 6.68 1.86 21.94
CA ASP A 122 7.34 1.79 23.24
C ASP A 122 6.68 2.66 24.33
N PRO A 123 6.23 3.90 24.06
CA PRO A 123 5.55 4.71 25.08
C PRO A 123 4.26 4.05 25.60
N ILE A 124 3.44 3.49 24.71
CA ILE A 124 2.18 2.84 25.09
C ILE A 124 2.45 1.48 25.75
N MET A 125 3.46 0.76 25.30
CA MET A 125 3.89 -0.48 25.92
C MET A 125 4.43 -0.26 27.35
N ASN A 126 5.13 0.85 27.60
CA ASN A 126 5.60 1.21 28.93
C ASN A 126 4.45 1.56 29.90
N MET A 127 3.35 2.12 29.41
CA MET A 127 2.19 2.49 30.23
C MET A 127 1.22 1.32 30.47
N PHE A 128 0.97 0.49 29.45
CA PHE A 128 -0.08 -0.53 29.46
C PHE A 128 0.44 -1.97 29.40
N GLY A 129 1.77 -2.14 29.34
CA GLY A 129 2.42 -3.44 29.29
C GLY A 129 2.16 -4.22 28.00
N LEU A 130 2.25 -5.55 28.09
CA LEU A 130 2.16 -6.46 26.94
C LEU A 130 0.75 -6.52 26.33
N ASN A 131 -0.27 -6.15 27.10
CA ASN A 131 -1.67 -6.16 26.67
C ASN A 131 -1.95 -5.14 25.55
N SER A 132 -1.33 -3.96 25.59
CA SER A 132 -1.49 -2.96 24.53
C SER A 132 -0.89 -3.42 23.21
N ARG A 133 0.22 -4.17 23.25
CA ARG A 133 0.82 -4.78 22.07
C ARG A 133 -0.11 -5.80 21.42
N LEU A 134 -0.71 -6.70 22.20
CA LEU A 134 -1.66 -7.68 21.67
C LEU A 134 -2.88 -7.02 21.02
N ILE A 135 -3.46 -6.00 21.68
CA ILE A 135 -4.57 -5.23 21.11
C ILE A 135 -4.12 -4.52 19.84
N GLY A 136 -2.94 -3.89 19.85
CA GLY A 136 -2.36 -3.23 18.68
C GLY A 136 -2.19 -4.16 17.49
N ASP A 137 -1.65 -5.37 17.71
CA ASP A 137 -1.49 -6.38 16.67
C ASP A 137 -2.84 -6.84 16.10
N ILE A 138 -3.85 -7.06 16.94
CA ILE A 138 -5.22 -7.40 16.49
C ILE A 138 -5.82 -6.27 15.64
N VAL A 139 -5.69 -5.02 16.11
CA VAL A 139 -6.18 -3.84 15.39
C VAL A 139 -5.47 -3.67 14.04
N GLN A 140 -4.15 -3.91 13.99
CA GLN A 140 -3.40 -3.90 12.73
C GLN A 140 -3.91 -4.97 11.76
N ILE A 141 -4.15 -6.20 12.24
CA ILE A 141 -4.68 -7.28 11.40
C ILE A 141 -6.04 -6.89 10.81
N ILE A 142 -6.95 -6.34 11.63
CA ILE A 142 -8.25 -5.86 11.16
C ILE A 142 -8.07 -4.77 10.09
N GLY A 143 -7.19 -3.81 10.34
CA GLY A 143 -6.90 -2.75 9.38
C GLY A 143 -6.34 -3.28 8.06
N ILE A 144 -5.45 -4.27 8.10
CA ILE A 144 -4.91 -4.94 6.92
C ILE A 144 -6.01 -5.68 6.15
N ILE A 145 -6.93 -6.36 6.84
CA ILE A 145 -8.06 -7.05 6.20
C ILE A 145 -8.95 -6.05 5.46
N VAL A 146 -9.34 -4.96 6.13
CA VAL A 146 -10.17 -3.89 5.51
C VAL A 146 -9.49 -3.30 4.29
N LEU A 147 -8.20 -3.00 4.40
CA LEU A 147 -7.40 -2.44 3.30
C LEU A 147 -7.22 -3.45 2.15
N SER A 148 -7.10 -4.74 2.46
CA SER A 148 -7.02 -5.82 1.45
C SER A 148 -8.33 -5.96 0.68
N ILE A 149 -9.48 -5.97 1.37
CA ILE A 149 -10.81 -5.99 0.75
C ILE A 149 -10.96 -4.80 -0.20
N PHE A 150 -10.46 -3.63 0.19
CA PHE A 150 -10.45 -2.45 -0.68
C PHE A 150 -9.63 -2.67 -1.95
N PHE A 151 -8.37 -3.11 -1.84
CA PHE A 151 -7.50 -3.30 -3.00
C PHE A 151 -8.02 -4.38 -3.97
N VAL A 152 -8.69 -5.42 -3.47
CA VAL A 152 -9.33 -6.45 -4.32
C VAL A 152 -10.54 -5.93 -5.07
N ASN A 153 -11.33 -5.04 -4.43
CA ASN A 153 -12.59 -4.53 -4.98
C ASN A 153 -12.47 -3.25 -5.79
N LEU A 154 -11.25 -2.70 -5.91
CA LEU A 154 -11.00 -1.48 -6.67
C LEU A 154 -10.60 -1.82 -8.11
N PRO A 155 -11.30 -1.31 -9.12
CA PRO A 155 -10.81 -1.42 -10.50
C PRO A 155 -9.43 -0.79 -10.63
N SER A 156 -8.63 -1.32 -11.54
CA SER A 156 -7.28 -0.80 -11.74
C SER A 156 -7.35 0.66 -12.21
N LEU A 157 -6.44 1.51 -11.74
CA LEU A 157 -6.36 2.89 -12.22
C LEU A 157 -6.21 2.96 -13.75
N SER A 158 -5.61 1.94 -14.36
CA SER A 158 -5.48 1.78 -15.81
C SER A 158 -6.80 1.52 -16.53
N GLU A 159 -7.71 0.77 -15.91
CA GLU A 159 -9.06 0.55 -16.43
C GLU A 159 -9.91 1.81 -16.28
N GLN A 160 -9.64 2.68 -15.31
CA GLN A 160 -10.39 3.94 -15.17
C GLN A 160 -10.08 4.95 -16.28
N ASP A 161 -8.85 4.96 -16.80
CA ASP A 161 -8.40 5.88 -17.86
C ASP A 161 -8.57 5.28 -19.28
N TRP A 162 -9.43 4.28 -19.44
CA TRP A 162 -9.60 3.60 -20.73
C TRP A 162 -10.08 4.54 -21.83
N LYS A 163 -10.94 5.52 -21.49
CA LYS A 163 -11.47 6.52 -22.43
C LYS A 163 -10.37 7.43 -23.00
N ASP A 164 -9.31 7.70 -22.23
CA ASP A 164 -8.17 8.51 -22.70
C ASP A 164 -7.22 7.74 -23.61
N LYS A 165 -7.25 6.40 -23.55
CA LYS A 165 -6.39 5.49 -24.32
C LYS A 165 -7.03 4.96 -25.61
N ILE A 166 -8.36 4.97 -25.70
CA ILE A 166 -9.10 4.51 -26.87
C ILE A 166 -9.54 5.74 -27.67
N ASP A 167 -9.07 5.87 -28.91
CA ASP A 167 -9.51 6.99 -29.77
C ASP A 167 -10.94 6.75 -30.30
N LYS A 168 -11.23 5.51 -30.71
CA LYS A 168 -12.46 5.13 -31.41
C LYS A 168 -12.88 3.71 -31.02
N LEU A 169 -14.16 3.51 -30.75
CA LEU A 169 -14.76 2.18 -30.53
C LEU A 169 -15.77 1.91 -31.63
N PHE A 170 -15.58 0.81 -32.35
CA PHE A 170 -16.51 0.31 -33.37
C PHE A 170 -16.99 -1.08 -32.97
N LEU A 171 -18.31 -1.27 -32.91
CA LEU A 171 -18.94 -2.58 -32.79
C LEU A 171 -19.46 -2.98 -34.17
N MET A 172 -18.78 -3.92 -34.82
CA MET A 172 -19.21 -4.44 -36.12
C MET A 172 -19.85 -5.81 -35.95
N ARG A 173 -20.97 -6.02 -36.66
CA ARG A 173 -21.58 -7.34 -36.81
C ARG A 173 -20.71 -8.19 -37.74
N ALA A 174 -20.81 -9.51 -37.65
CA ALA A 174 -20.08 -10.42 -38.55
C ALA A 174 -20.35 -10.15 -40.05
N SER A 175 -21.49 -9.54 -40.37
CA SER A 175 -21.84 -9.08 -41.72
C SER A 175 -21.10 -7.83 -42.19
N GLY A 176 -20.20 -7.26 -41.40
CA GLY A 176 -19.47 -6.02 -41.71
C GLY A 176 -20.24 -4.73 -41.42
N ILE A 177 -21.49 -4.81 -40.97
CA ILE A 177 -22.31 -3.64 -40.62
C ILE A 177 -21.86 -3.09 -39.26
N CYS A 178 -21.53 -1.80 -39.19
CA CYS A 178 -21.24 -1.11 -37.94
C CYS A 178 -22.53 -0.84 -37.18
N VAL A 179 -22.69 -1.46 -36.01
CA VAL A 179 -23.87 -1.37 -35.14
C VAL A 179 -23.71 -0.23 -34.14
N TYR A 180 -22.48 0.06 -33.73
CA TYR A 180 -22.19 1.14 -32.80
C TYR A 180 -20.83 1.76 -33.11
N TYR A 181 -20.75 3.08 -33.07
CA TYR A 181 -19.48 3.79 -33.12
C TYR A 181 -19.46 4.90 -32.07
N LYS A 182 -18.31 5.08 -31.44
CA LYS A 182 -18.06 6.19 -30.51
C LYS A 182 -16.64 6.69 -30.66
N PHE A 183 -16.51 7.99 -30.89
CA PHE A 183 -15.26 8.72 -30.81
C PHE A 183 -15.12 9.23 -29.37
N PHE A 184 -13.95 9.01 -28.76
CA PHE A 184 -13.66 9.50 -27.41
C PHE A 184 -12.73 10.71 -27.40
N LYS A 185 -12.03 10.94 -28.51
CA LYS A 185 -11.29 12.17 -28.77
C LYS A 185 -11.88 12.84 -30.00
N ASP A 186 -12.16 14.13 -29.89
CA ASP A 186 -12.48 14.95 -31.05
C ASP A 186 -11.25 15.03 -31.98
N PRO A 187 -11.45 15.05 -33.30
CA PRO A 187 -10.37 15.14 -34.29
C PRO A 187 -9.56 16.44 -34.20
#